data_AF-A0A1A6GQN3-F1
#
_entry.id   AF-A0A1A6GQN3-F1
#
_cell.length_a   1.000
_cell.length_b   1.000
_cell.length_c   1.000
_cell.angle_alpha   90.00
_cell.angle_beta   90.00
_cell.angle_gamma   90.00
#
_symmetry.space_group_name_H-M   'P 1'
#
loop_
_entity.id
_entity.type
_entity.pdbx_description
1 polymer ?
#
loop_
_entity_poly.entity_id
_entity_poly.type
_entity_poly.pdbx_seq_one_letter_code
_entity_poly.pdbx_strand_id
1 'polypeptide(L)'
;EKTHFERKSGREVQSQGDFYMSLADRPVSHTCGDSPLAGPSGSPRHNVYIIDEIGKMELFSQPFIQAVRQTLSTPGTVVLGTIPVPKGKPLALVEEIRNRHDVKVFSVTKENRNSLLPDIVTCVQSSRT
;
A
#
# COMPACT_ATOMS: atom_id res chain seq x y z
N GLU A 1 16.09 -40.44 -12.62
CA GLU A 1 16.71 -39.21 -12.09
C GLU A 1 15.77 -38.54 -11.09
N LYS A 2 16.18 -38.41 -9.82
CA LYS A 2 15.46 -37.60 -8.82
C LYS A 2 16.34 -36.39 -8.52
N THR A 3 15.95 -35.23 -9.02
CA THR A 3 16.62 -33.96 -8.71
C THR A 3 16.42 -33.64 -7.23
N HIS A 4 17.52 -33.74 -6.50
CA HIS A 4 17.66 -33.41 -5.09
C HIS A 4 17.48 -31.90 -4.92
N PHE A 5 16.36 -31.47 -4.34
CA PHE A 5 16.19 -30.07 -3.93
C PHE A 5 16.72 -29.94 -2.50
N GLU A 6 17.99 -29.56 -2.40
CA GLU A 6 18.67 -29.33 -1.13
C GLU A 6 18.16 -28.03 -0.51
N ARG A 7 17.31 -28.16 0.52
CA ARG A 7 16.85 -27.01 1.31
C ARG A 7 18.03 -26.48 2.12
N LYS A 8 18.61 -25.35 1.69
CA LYS A 8 19.61 -24.65 2.50
C LYS A 8 19.02 -24.26 3.85
N SER A 9 19.66 -24.77 4.88
CA SER A 9 19.50 -24.51 6.30
C SER A 9 19.46 -23.01 6.65
N GLY A 10 18.59 -22.66 7.60
CA GLY A 10 18.87 -21.61 8.58
C GLY A 10 18.65 -20.16 8.15
N ARG A 11 17.40 -19.77 7.89
CA ARG A 11 16.92 -18.42 8.19
C ARG A 11 15.44 -18.52 8.52
N GLU A 12 15.11 -18.49 9.80
CA GLU A 12 13.72 -18.35 10.21
C GLU A 12 13.22 -17.01 9.66
N VAL A 13 12.33 -17.07 8.68
CA VAL A 13 11.66 -15.89 8.15
C VAL A 13 10.71 -15.41 9.25
N GLN A 14 11.19 -14.49 10.10
CA GLN A 14 10.40 -13.88 11.18
C GLN A 14 9.32 -12.93 10.62
N SER A 15 9.53 -12.38 9.43
CA SER A 15 8.61 -11.45 8.76
C SER A 15 8.06 -12.00 7.44
N GLN A 16 6.74 -12.09 7.32
CA GLN A 16 6.05 -12.63 6.14
C GLN A 16 5.81 -11.60 5.03
N GLY A 17 5.99 -10.31 5.32
CA GLY A 17 5.79 -9.19 4.40
C GLY A 17 5.65 -7.89 5.20
N ASP A 18 5.67 -6.74 4.52
CA ASP A 18 5.22 -5.48 5.11
C ASP A 18 3.94 -5.05 4.36
N PHE A 19 2.89 -4.66 5.08
CA PHE A 19 1.80 -3.90 4.47
C PHE A 19 2.20 -2.44 4.42
N TYR A 20 1.94 -1.76 3.32
CA TYR A 20 2.02 -0.33 3.23
C TYR A 20 0.63 0.23 2.95
N MET A 21 0.37 1.41 3.50
CA MET A 21 -0.82 2.16 3.20
C MET A 21 -0.42 3.59 2.89
N SER A 22 -0.69 4.04 1.66
CA SER A 22 -0.52 5.43 1.28
C SER A 22 -1.79 6.20 1.60
N LEU A 23 -1.65 7.19 2.46
CA LEU A 23 -2.67 8.15 2.83
C LEU A 23 -2.46 9.38 1.96
N ALA A 24 -3.07 9.45 0.77
CA ALA A 24 -3.08 10.72 0.04
C ALA A 24 -4.08 11.68 0.70
N ASP A 25 -3.76 12.09 1.94
CA ASP A 25 -4.46 13.14 2.63
C ASP A 25 -4.01 14.47 2.02
N ARG A 26 -4.77 14.92 1.04
CA ARG A 26 -4.87 16.35 0.78
C ARG A 26 -6.32 16.72 0.92
N PRO A 27 -6.67 17.75 1.71
CA PRO A 27 -7.97 18.35 1.60
C PRO A 27 -8.11 18.81 0.15
N VAL A 28 -9.11 18.27 -0.54
CA VAL A 28 -9.62 18.92 -1.75
C VAL A 28 -10.14 20.25 -1.24
N SER A 29 -9.38 21.33 -1.44
CA SER A 29 -9.92 22.67 -1.31
C SER A 29 -11.02 22.78 -2.35
N HIS A 30 -12.25 22.52 -1.94
CA HIS A 30 -13.44 22.85 -2.68
C HIS A 30 -13.46 24.37 -2.85
N THR A 31 -12.76 24.86 -3.86
CA THR A 31 -12.99 26.17 -4.43
C THR A 31 -13.64 25.92 -5.78
N CYS A 32 -14.96 25.75 -5.74
CA CYS A 32 -15.76 26.05 -6.92
C CYS A 32 -17.11 26.54 -6.42
N GLY A 33 -17.30 27.86 -6.50
CA GLY A 33 -18.64 28.39 -6.67
C GLY A 33 -19.18 27.84 -7.98
N ASP A 34 -20.32 27.15 -7.95
CA ASP A 34 -21.52 27.63 -8.61
C ASP A 34 -22.69 26.64 -8.47
N SER A 35 -23.83 27.25 -8.13
CA SER A 35 -25.23 26.84 -8.30
C SER A 35 -25.87 25.77 -7.40
N PRO A 36 -27.10 26.06 -6.88
CA PRO A 36 -27.87 25.17 -6.04
C PRO A 36 -28.69 24.18 -6.90
N LEU A 37 -29.11 23.07 -6.28
CA LEU A 37 -30.06 22.03 -6.72
C LEU A 37 -29.41 20.66 -7.05
N ALA A 38 -29.19 19.81 -6.03
CA ALA A 38 -29.48 18.36 -6.09
C ALA A 38 -29.19 17.63 -4.77
N GLY A 39 -30.25 17.15 -4.10
CA GLY A 39 -30.31 15.85 -3.39
C GLY A 39 -29.55 15.64 -2.08
N PRO A 40 -29.99 14.68 -1.22
CA PRO A 40 -29.38 14.43 0.08
C PRO A 40 -27.95 13.93 -0.10
N SER A 41 -27.03 14.63 0.57
CA SER A 41 -25.60 14.36 0.73
C SER A 41 -25.28 12.86 0.79
N GLY A 42 -24.96 12.28 -0.36
CA GLY A 42 -24.27 11.01 -0.42
C GLY A 42 -22.85 11.28 0.06
N SER A 43 -22.43 10.64 1.14
CA SER A 43 -21.06 10.71 1.61
C SER A 43 -20.11 10.46 0.42
N PRO A 44 -19.04 11.26 0.26
CA PRO A 44 -18.10 11.07 -0.84
C PRO A 44 -17.67 9.59 -0.87
N ARG A 45 -17.83 8.94 -2.02
CA ARG A 45 -17.40 7.55 -2.18
C ARG A 45 -15.89 7.54 -2.25
N HIS A 46 -15.26 7.15 -1.14
CA HIS A 46 -13.81 7.01 -1.07
C HIS A 46 -13.41 5.69 -1.70
N ASN A 47 -12.69 5.76 -2.81
CA ASN A 47 -12.14 4.60 -3.50
C ASN A 47 -10.86 4.15 -2.77
N VAL A 48 -10.73 2.84 -2.54
CA VAL A 48 -9.50 2.23 -2.03
C VAL A 48 -8.95 1.34 -3.13
N TYR A 49 -7.69 1.56 -3.49
CA TYR A 49 -6.96 0.73 -4.44
C TYR A 49 -6.19 -0.34 -3.67
N ILE A 50 -6.33 -1.59 -4.11
CA ILE A 50 -5.65 -2.73 -3.52
C ILE A 50 -4.57 -3.20 -4.49
N ILE A 51 -3.33 -3.29 -4.00
CA ILE A 51 -2.20 -3.82 -4.75
C ILE A 51 -1.57 -4.94 -3.92
N ASP A 52 -1.94 -6.17 -4.24
CA ASP A 52 -1.31 -7.35 -3.64
C ASP A 52 0.06 -7.54 -4.29
N GLU A 53 1.09 -7.17 -3.54
CA GLU A 53 2.52 -7.14 -3.87
C GLU A 53 3.00 -6.07 -4.87
N ILE A 54 3.89 -5.20 -4.39
CA ILE A 54 4.81 -4.38 -5.17
C ILE A 54 6.21 -4.92 -4.93
N GLY A 55 6.57 -5.96 -5.67
CA GLY A 55 7.79 -6.72 -5.48
C GLY A 55 8.72 -6.69 -6.68
N LYS A 56 9.76 -7.52 -6.62
CA LYS A 56 10.80 -7.57 -7.67
C LYS A 56 10.23 -7.94 -9.04
N MET A 57 9.19 -8.77 -9.08
CA MET A 57 8.64 -9.33 -10.31
C MET A 57 7.83 -8.28 -11.08
N GLU A 58 7.13 -7.42 -10.36
CA GLU A 58 6.26 -6.40 -10.93
C GLU A 58 7.08 -5.21 -11.47
N LEU A 59 8.27 -4.97 -10.90
CA LEU A 59 9.19 -3.90 -11.32
C LEU A 59 9.90 -4.15 -12.66
N PHE A 60 9.65 -5.28 -13.32
CA PHE A 60 10.03 -5.45 -14.74
C PHE A 60 9.04 -4.75 -15.69
N SER A 61 7.85 -4.38 -15.22
CA SER A 61 6.81 -3.71 -16.00
C SER A 61 6.87 -2.19 -15.79
N GLN A 62 7.34 -1.45 -16.81
CA GLN A 62 7.30 0.02 -16.79
C GLN A 62 5.88 0.59 -16.66
N PRO A 63 4.85 0.05 -17.35
CA PRO A 63 3.47 0.49 -17.14
C PRO A 63 3.00 0.32 -15.68
N PHE A 64 3.38 -0.79 -15.02
CA PHE A 64 3.05 -1.01 -13.61
C PHE A 64 3.70 0.04 -12.70
N ILE A 65 5.00 0.29 -12.88
CA ILE A 65 5.73 1.31 -12.11
C ILE A 65 5.07 2.69 -12.24
N GLN A 66 4.72 3.06 -13.47
CA GLN A 66 4.05 4.34 -13.75
C GLN A 66 2.66 4.41 -13.10
N ALA A 67 1.86 3.35 -13.23
CA ALA A 67 0.53 3.27 -12.63
C ALA A 67 0.56 3.37 -11.10
N VAL A 68 1.51 2.68 -10.45
CA VAL A 68 1.72 2.77 -9.00
C VAL A 68 2.07 4.20 -8.59
N ARG A 69 3.07 4.82 -9.22
CA ARG A 69 3.47 6.20 -8.91
C ARG A 69 2.35 7.21 -9.11
N GLN A 70 1.59 7.07 -10.20
CA GLN A 70 0.45 7.93 -10.49
C GLN A 70 -0.66 7.77 -9.44
N THR A 71 -0.99 6.53 -9.08
CA THR A 71 -2.02 6.24 -8.06
C THR A 71 -1.62 6.83 -6.71
N LEU A 72 -0.37 6.65 -6.28
CA LEU A 72 0.17 7.22 -5.04
C LEU A 72 0.27 8.76 -5.07
N SER A 73 0.33 9.36 -6.25
CA SER A 73 0.39 10.83 -6.40
C SER A 73 -0.99 11.47 -6.58
N THR A 74 -2.04 10.66 -6.70
CA THR A 74 -3.42 11.15 -6.90
C THR A 74 -4.00 11.59 -5.56
N PRO A 75 -4.34 12.87 -5.37
CA PRO A 75 -4.98 13.35 -4.14
C PRO A 75 -6.30 12.64 -3.87
N GLY A 76 -6.64 12.43 -2.59
CA GLY A 76 -7.91 11.81 -2.19
C GLY A 76 -8.00 10.32 -2.51
N THR A 77 -6.87 9.69 -2.85
CA THR A 77 -6.78 8.26 -3.14
C THR A 77 -6.15 7.51 -1.97
N VAL A 78 -6.81 6.46 -1.51
CA VAL A 78 -6.24 5.54 -0.51
C VAL A 78 -5.71 4.31 -1.23
N VAL A 79 -4.45 3.97 -0.99
CA VAL A 79 -3.82 2.75 -1.52
C VAL A 79 -3.45 1.84 -0.36
N LEU A 80 -3.91 0.60 -0.39
CA LEU A 80 -3.48 -0.47 0.49
C LEU A 80 -2.74 -1.52 -0.34
N GLY A 81 -1.55 -1.89 0.07
CA GLY A 81 -0.83 -2.97 -0.60
C GLY A 81 0.26 -3.61 0.25
N THR A 82 0.97 -4.56 -0.34
CA THR A 82 2.13 -5.20 0.30
C THR A 82 3.41 -4.86 -0.42
N ILE A 83 4.47 -4.68 0.35
CA ILE A 83 5.84 -4.58 -0.16
C ILE A 83 6.71 -5.65 0.49
N PRO A 84 7.72 -6.16 -0.22
CA PRO A 84 8.64 -7.11 0.36
C PRO A 84 9.48 -6.44 1.44
N VAL A 85 9.72 -7.21 2.51
CA VAL A 85 10.70 -6.86 3.55
C VAL A 85 12.07 -6.64 2.87
N PRO A 86 12.81 -5.58 3.23
CA PRO A 86 14.09 -5.29 2.58
C PRO A 86 15.07 -6.46 2.78
N LYS A 87 15.38 -7.14 1.68
CA LYS A 87 16.30 -8.28 1.64
C LYS A 87 17.16 -8.21 0.38
N GLY A 88 18.48 -8.12 0.55
CA GLY A 88 19.41 -8.07 -0.57
C GLY A 88 19.45 -6.70 -1.25
N LYS A 89 19.43 -6.67 -2.59
CA LYS A 89 19.52 -5.42 -3.37
C LYS A 89 18.24 -4.61 -3.19
N PRO A 90 18.32 -3.31 -2.83
CA PRO A 90 17.14 -2.47 -2.67
C PRO A 90 16.40 -2.32 -4.01
N LEU A 91 15.07 -2.42 -3.92
CA LEU A 91 14.17 -2.19 -5.04
C LEU A 91 13.75 -0.72 -5.01
N ALA A 92 14.14 0.06 -6.03
CA ALA A 92 14.01 1.52 -6.00
C ALA A 92 12.58 1.99 -5.69
N LEU A 93 11.56 1.43 -6.34
CA LEU A 93 10.16 1.80 -6.09
C LEU A 93 9.68 1.39 -4.68
N VAL A 94 10.15 0.26 -4.15
CA VAL A 94 9.78 -0.19 -2.81
C VAL A 94 10.35 0.75 -1.75
N GLU A 95 11.61 1.15 -1.89
CA GLU A 95 12.23 2.13 -0.99
C GLU A 95 11.60 3.51 -1.15
N GLU A 96 11.23 3.90 -2.37
CA GLU A 96 10.47 5.13 -2.62
C GLU A 96 9.17 5.12 -1.81
N ILE A 97 8.35 4.06 -1.93
CA ILE A 97 7.08 3.93 -1.21
C ILE A 97 7.28 3.90 0.31
N ARG A 98 8.26 3.12 0.81
CA ARG A 98 8.52 2.98 2.24
C ARG A 98 8.91 4.30 2.91
N ASN A 99 9.63 5.17 2.21
CA ASN A 99 10.16 6.43 2.74
C ASN A 99 9.23 7.63 2.53
N ARG A 100 8.05 7.42 1.96
CA ARG A 100 7.06 8.49 1.82
C ARG A 100 6.52 8.91 3.19
N HIS A 101 6.41 10.23 3.39
CA HIS A 101 5.88 10.82 4.62
C HIS A 101 4.39 10.53 4.85
N ASP A 102 3.66 10.27 3.76
CA ASP A 102 2.22 10.00 3.75
C ASP A 102 1.93 8.48 3.68
N VAL A 103 2.92 7.63 3.93
CA VAL A 103 2.77 6.17 3.97
C VAL A 103 2.90 5.65 5.40
N LYS A 104 1.92 4.84 5.82
CA LYS A 104 1.99 4.03 7.03
C LYS A 104 2.41 2.61 6.67
N VAL A 105 3.53 2.15 7.23
CA VAL A 105 4.01 0.77 7.05
C VAL A 105 3.70 -0.05 8.29
N PHE A 106 3.10 -1.23 8.09
CA PHE A 106 2.84 -2.24 9.11
C PHE A 106 3.73 -3.46 8.81
N SER A 107 4.73 -3.70 9.64
CA SER A 107 5.55 -4.89 9.51
C SER A 107 4.84 -6.12 10.07
N VAL A 108 4.69 -7.14 9.22
CA VAL A 108 3.96 -8.36 9.56
C VAL A 108 4.93 -9.45 9.99
N THR A 109 4.74 -9.92 11.21
CA THR A 109 5.43 -11.08 11.78
C THR A 109 4.43 -12.22 11.97
N LYS A 110 4.94 -13.43 12.25
CA LYS A 110 4.05 -14.59 12.51
C LYS A 110 3.14 -14.34 13.71
N GLU A 111 3.61 -13.56 14.67
CA GLU A 111 2.97 -13.29 15.96
C GLU A 111 1.85 -12.25 15.83
N ASN A 112 2.02 -11.25 14.96
CA ASN A 112 1.07 -10.14 14.84
C ASN A 112 0.09 -10.25 13.65
N ARG A 113 0.30 -11.19 12.72
CA ARG A 113 -0.49 -11.30 11.48
C ARG A 113 -2.01 -11.35 11.69
N ASN A 114 -2.46 -11.97 12.78
CA ASN A 114 -3.89 -12.15 13.08
C ASN A 114 -4.47 -10.95 13.85
N SER A 115 -3.62 -10.12 14.46
CA SER A 115 -4.03 -8.98 15.28
C SER A 115 -3.89 -7.63 14.56
N LEU A 116 -3.23 -7.58 13.40
CA LEU A 116 -3.01 -6.33 12.64
C LEU A 116 -4.26 -5.84 11.88
N LEU A 117 -5.22 -6.70 11.59
CA LEU A 117 -6.39 -6.35 10.77
C LEU A 117 -7.15 -5.12 11.33
N PRO A 118 -7.48 -5.03 12.62
CA PRO A 118 -8.17 -3.86 13.18
C PRO A 118 -7.37 -2.56 13.02
N ASP A 119 -6.05 -2.60 13.17
CA ASP A 119 -5.18 -1.43 13.04
C ASP A 119 -5.16 -0.93 11.58
N ILE A 120 -5.04 -1.86 10.63
CA ILE A 120 -5.09 -1.54 9.19
C ILE A 120 -6.45 -0.94 8.83
N VAL A 121 -7.54 -1.56 9.26
CA VAL A 121 -8.90 -1.07 8.99
C VAL A 121 -9.11 0.32 9.59
N THR A 122 -8.68 0.55 10.84
CA THR A 122 -8.76 1.86 11.49
C THR A 122 -7.99 2.91 10.68
N CYS A 123 -6.79 2.59 10.24
CA CYS A 123 -5.96 3.52 9.48
C CYS A 123 -6.57 3.84 8.08
N VAL A 124 -7.19 2.86 7.41
CA VAL A 124 -7.95 3.08 6.16
C VAL A 124 -9.20 3.93 6.40
N GLN A 125 -9.85 3.81 7.56
CA GLN A 125 -11.04 4.59 7.88
C GLN A 125 -10.69 6.04 8.25
N SER A 126 -9.64 6.26 9.03
CA SER A 126 -9.20 7.60 9.44
C SER A 126 -8.74 8.47 8.28
N SER A 127 -8.30 7.87 7.17
CA SER A 127 -7.89 8.60 5.96
C SER A 127 -9.04 9.04 5.06
N ARG A 128 -10.29 8.79 5.47
CA ARG A 128 -11.52 9.23 4.80
C ARG A 128 -12.19 10.42 5.49
N THR A 129 -11.62 10.90 6.60
CA THR A 129 -12.13 11.98 7.45
C THR A 129 -11.23 13.19 7.33
#